data_AF-A0A3B9VT60-F1
#
_entry.id   AF-A0A3B9VT60-F1
#
_cell.length_a   1.000
_cell.length_b   1.000
_cell.length_c   1.000
_cell.angle_alpha   90.00
_cell.angle_beta   90.00
_cell.angle_gamma   90.00
#
_symmetry.space_group_name_H-M   'P 1'
#
loop_
_entity.id
_entity.type
_entity.pdbx_description
1 polymer ?
#
loop_
_entity_poly.entity_id
_entity_poly.type
_entity_poly.pdbx_seq_one_letter_code
_entity_poly.pdbx_strand_id
1 'polypeptide(L)' 'IKTVIIPKENQPDLADFDKAVLDAVSFVPVERIEEVLKAALTAPSEKSAPSPAPQEFAPPMPKESRRKPAMIDC' A
#
# COMPACT_ATOMS: atom_id res chain seq x y z
N ILE A 1 -7.87 7.13 16.24
CA ILE A 1 -7.31 8.10 15.26
C ILE A 1 -6.93 9.37 16.01
N LYS A 2 -5.70 9.85 15.91
CA LYS A 2 -5.20 10.91 16.81
C LYS A 2 -4.47 12.08 16.14
N THR A 3 -4.12 11.94 14.85
CA THR A 3 -3.35 12.97 14.11
C THR A 3 -4.10 13.38 12.85
N VAL A 4 -4.27 14.68 12.65
CA VAL A 4 -4.98 15.29 11.51
C VAL A 4 -4.05 16.27 10.80
N ILE A 5 -3.95 16.16 9.48
CA ILE A 5 -3.14 17.04 8.64
C ILE A 5 -4.08 18.08 8.01
N ILE A 6 -3.78 19.36 8.16
CA ILE A 6 -4.63 20.45 7.66
C ILE A 6 -3.86 21.40 6.74
N PRO A 7 -4.49 22.05 5.76
CA PRO A 7 -3.88 23.16 5.03
C PRO A 7 -3.54 24.30 5.99
N LYS A 8 -2.41 24.98 5.79
CA LYS A 8 -2.01 26.15 6.60
C LYS A 8 -3.07 27.26 6.58
N GLU A 9 -3.79 27.39 5.46
CA GLU A 9 -4.89 28.34 5.30
C GLU A 9 -6.08 28.04 6.22
N ASN A 10 -6.21 26.80 6.71
CA ASN A 10 -7.26 26.39 7.63
C ASN A 10 -6.86 26.48 9.12
N GLN A 11 -5.68 27.01 9.44
CA GLN A 11 -5.28 27.33 10.82
C GLN A 11 -6.28 28.20 11.61
N PRO A 12 -6.88 29.28 11.04
CA PRO A 12 -7.86 30.07 11.79
C PRO A 12 -9.14 29.30 12.14
N ASP A 13 -9.47 28.26 11.37
CA ASP A 13 -10.64 27.40 11.60
C ASP A 13 -10.51 26.60 12.91
N LEU A 14 -9.28 26.24 13.31
CA LEU A 14 -9.01 25.56 14.58
C LEU A 14 -9.41 26.38 15.80
N ALA A 15 -9.51 27.70 15.69
CA ALA A 15 -9.94 28.56 16.79
C ALA A 15 -11.45 28.44 17.10
N ASP A 16 -12.24 27.95 16.14
CA ASP A 16 -13.68 27.73 16.28
C ASP A 16 -13.99 26.41 17.03
N PHE A 17 -13.04 25.46 17.04
CA PHE A 17 -13.22 24.17 17.71
C PHE A 17 -13.06 24.23 19.23
N ASP A 18 -13.81 23.38 19.93
CA ASP A 18 -13.72 23.18 21.37
C ASP A 18 -12.32 22.72 21.82
N LYS A 19 -11.89 23.23 22.97
CA LYS A 19 -10.58 22.90 23.59
C LYS A 19 -10.40 21.39 23.80
N ALA A 20 -11.48 20.67 24.08
CA ALA A 20 -11.45 19.21 24.26
C ALA A 20 -11.05 18.47 22.97
N VAL A 21 -11.44 18.97 21.79
CA VAL A 21 -11.09 18.39 20.50
C VAL A 21 -9.66 18.74 20.12
N LEU A 22 -9.26 19.99 20.35
CA LEU A 22 -7.89 20.47 20.13
C LEU A 22 -6.85 19.76 21.00
N ASP A 23 -7.22 19.37 22.22
CA ASP A 23 -6.34 18.64 23.15
C ASP A 23 -6.30 17.13 22.83
N ALA A 24 -7.42 16.56 22.38
CA ALA A 24 -7.50 15.15 22.05
C ALA A 24 -6.77 14.78 20.73
N VAL A 25 -6.57 15.74 19.83
CA VAL A 25 -6.11 15.52 18.45
C VAL A 25 -4.91 16.41 18.13
N SER A 26 -3.88 15.83 17.51
CA SER A 26 -2.69 16.57 17.08
C SER A 26 -2.87 17.07 15.64
N PHE A 27 -2.91 18.39 15.45
CA PHE A 27 -3.03 19.02 14.14
C PHE A 27 -1.66 19.38 13.55
N VAL A 28 -1.43 19.00 12.29
CA VAL A 28 -0.18 19.29 11.55
C VAL A 28 -0.52 20.16 10.34
N PRO A 29 -0.23 21.48 10.39
CA PRO A 29 -0.48 22.38 9.26
C PRO A 29 0.58 22.21 8.16
N VAL A 30 0.15 22.13 6.90
CA VAL A 30 1.03 21.95 5.73
C VAL A 30 0.66 22.87 4.58
N GLU A 31 1.65 23.24 3.75
CA GLU A 31 1.45 24.08 2.55
C GLU A 31 1.60 23.29 1.25
N ARG A 32 2.33 22.17 1.26
CA ARG A 32 2.63 21.39 0.05
C ARG A 32 2.44 19.90 0.27
N ILE A 33 2.15 19.21 -0.83
CA ILE A 33 1.93 17.77 -0.87
C ILE A 33 3.13 16.97 -0.32
N GLU A 34 4.34 17.48 -0.48
CA GLU A 34 5.58 16.86 0.00
C GLU A 34 5.58 16.68 1.53
N GLU A 35 5.07 17.68 2.25
CA GLU A 35 4.98 17.66 3.71
C GLU A 35 3.90 16.68 4.19
N VAL A 36 2.79 16.57 3.45
CA VAL A 36 1.76 15.54 3.69
C VAL A 36 2.38 14.15 3.58
N LEU A 37 3.14 13.90 2.50
CA LEU A 37 3.76 12.60 2.26
C LEU A 37 4.74 12.23 3.37
N LYS A 38 5.58 13.17 3.82
CA LYS A 38 6.50 12.93 4.95
C LYS A 38 5.77 12.67 6.26
N ALA A 39 4.70 13.41 6.54
CA ALA A 39 3.95 13.30 7.78
C ALA A 39 3.07 12.04 7.84
N ALA A 40 2.54 11.58 6.70
CA ALA A 40 1.63 10.44 6.61
C ALA A 40 2.33 9.10 6.39
N LEU A 41 3.50 9.08 5.73
CA LEU A 41 4.23 7.85 5.44
C LEU A 41 5.10 7.47 6.65
N THR A 42 4.68 6.42 7.38
CA THR A 42 5.46 5.83 8.47
C THR A 42 6.65 5.05 7.90
N ALA A 43 7.79 5.73 7.77
CA ALA A 43 9.04 5.24 7.17
C ALA A 43 8.91 4.83 5.68
N PRO A 44 9.99 4.93 4.87
CA PRO A 44 10.05 4.09 3.67
C PRO A 44 9.85 2.66 4.15
N SER A 45 8.92 1.92 3.54
CA SER A 45 8.82 0.47 3.72
C SER A 45 10.24 -0.06 3.80
N GLU A 46 10.67 -0.49 4.99
CA GLU A 46 11.98 -1.12 5.13
C GLU A 46 12.04 -2.11 3.99
N LYS A 47 13.04 -1.94 3.10
CA LYS A 47 13.23 -2.73 1.89
C LYS A 47 12.75 -4.11 2.24
N SER A 48 11.62 -4.53 1.67
CA SER A 48 11.07 -5.85 1.90
C SER A 48 12.27 -6.77 1.74
N ALA A 49 12.75 -7.35 2.85
CA ALA A 49 13.90 -8.24 2.79
C ALA A 49 13.56 -9.20 1.66
N PRO A 50 14.47 -9.45 0.70
CA PRO A 50 14.12 -10.17 -0.52
C PRO A 50 13.37 -11.41 -0.09
N SER A 51 12.05 -11.40 -0.34
CA SER A 51 11.23 -12.56 -0.06
C SER A 51 11.89 -13.66 -0.89
N PRO A 52 12.32 -14.79 -0.28
CA PRO A 52 12.89 -15.86 -1.07
C PRO A 52 11.83 -16.16 -2.13
N ALA A 53 12.20 -15.91 -3.40
CA ALA A 53 11.28 -16.00 -4.52
C ALA A 53 10.46 -17.28 -4.36
N PRO A 54 9.12 -17.23 -4.45
CA PRO A 54 8.34 -18.45 -4.58
C PRO A 54 8.97 -19.24 -5.70
N GLN A 55 9.59 -20.36 -5.35
CA GLN A 55 10.17 -21.28 -6.30
C GLN A 55 9.09 -21.53 -7.33
N GLU A 56 9.40 -21.19 -8.58
CA GLU A 56 8.53 -21.40 -9.71
C GLU A 56 7.96 -22.81 -9.58
N PHE A 57 6.65 -22.89 -9.34
CA PHE A 57 5.92 -24.14 -9.40
C PHE A 57 5.95 -24.57 -10.87
N ALA A 58 7.08 -25.09 -11.32
CA ALA A 58 7.18 -25.82 -12.56
C ALA A 58 6.42 -27.12 -12.31
N PRO A 59 5.24 -27.34 -12.93
CA PRO A 59 4.63 -28.66 -12.86
C PRO A 59 5.64 -29.66 -13.45
N PRO A 60 5.84 -30.83 -12.84
CA PRO A 60 6.68 -31.85 -13.45
C PRO A 60 6.03 -32.20 -14.79
N MET A 61 6.74 -31.91 -15.89
CA MET A 61 6.32 -32.31 -17.23
C MET A 61 5.98 -33.80 -17.20
N PRO A 62 4.73 -34.21 -17.54
CA PRO A 62 4.39 -35.61 -17.60
C PRO A 62 5.23 -36.26 -18.70
N LYS A 63 6.08 -37.19 -18.26
CA LYS A 63 6.88 -38.04 -19.12
C LYS A 63 5.92 -38.90 -19.93
N GLU A 64 5.98 -38.71 -21.25
CA GLU A 64 5.64 -39.62 -22.34
C GLU A 64 4.86 -40.89 -21.97
N SER A 65 3.73 -41.08 -22.63
CA SER A 65 3.47 -42.26 -23.48
C SER A 65 1.96 -42.47 -23.55
N ARG A 66 1.43 -42.58 -24.78
CA ARG A 66 0.58 -43.70 -25.22
C ARG A 66 0.08 -43.44 -26.66
N ARG A 67 0.86 -43.97 -27.59
CA ARG A 67 0.45 -44.79 -28.76
C ARG A 67 -0.70 -44.24 -29.63
N LYS A 68 -0.35 -43.88 -30.87
CA LYS A 68 -1.25 -43.88 -32.04
C LYS A 68 -1.99 -45.23 -32.11
N PRO A 69 -3.28 -45.30 -32.53
CA PRO A 69 -3.57 -45.25 -33.97
C PRO A 69 -4.95 -44.68 -34.42
N ALA A 70 -4.98 -44.25 -35.69
CA ALA A 70 -6.02 -44.30 -36.74
C ALA A 70 -7.47 -43.79 -36.52
N MET A 71 -7.87 -42.81 -37.35
CA MET A 71 -9.20 -42.71 -37.99
C MET A 71 -9.08 -41.76 -39.21
N ILE A 72 -8.74 -42.27 -40.40
CA ILE A 72 -9.61 -42.58 -41.56
C ILE A 72 -10.37 -41.34 -42.08
N ASP A 73 -9.95 -40.93 -43.27
CA ASP A 73 -10.48 -39.89 -44.15
C ASP A 73 -11.93 -40.23 -44.58
N CYS A 74 -12.86 -39.31 -44.35
CA CYS A 74 -14.17 -39.26 -45.02
C CYS A 74 -14.46 -37.80 -45.37
#